data_AF-A0AA51A3A9-F1
#
_entry.id   AF-A0AA51A3A9-F1
#
_cell.length_a   1.000
_cell.length_b   1.000
_cell.length_c   1.000
_cell.angle_alpha   90.00
_cell.angle_beta   90.00
_cell.angle_gamma   90.00
#
_symmetry.space_group_name_H-M   'P 1'
#
loop_
_entity.id
_entity.type
_entity.pdbx_description
1 polymer ?
#
loop_
_entity_poly.entity_id
_entity_poly.type
_entity_poly.pdbx_seq_one_letter_code
_entity_poly.pdbx_strand_id
1 'polypeptide(L)' 'TPDVVFVFGFKTNFGGGKSTGFALIYDTLDLAKKFEPKHRLARHGLYEKKRPTRKQRKERKNRMKKVRGTKKSKVGAA' A
#
# COMPACT_ATOMS: atom_id res chain seq x y z
N THR A 1 14.76 17.52 -1.02
CA THR A 1 15.67 16.37 -0.98
C THR A 1 15.16 15.29 -1.92
N PRO A 2 15.95 14.29 -2.36
CA PRO A 2 15.45 13.21 -3.22
C PRO A 2 14.24 12.46 -2.63
N ASP A 3 14.06 12.50 -1.30
CA ASP A 3 12.98 11.81 -0.59
C ASP A 3 11.57 12.35 -0.85
N VAL A 4 11.46 13.56 -1.43
CA VAL A 4 10.17 14.18 -1.79
C VAL A 4 9.84 14.09 -3.29
N VAL A 5 10.66 13.38 -4.06
CA VAL A 5 10.47 13.17 -5.50
C VAL A 5 10.01 11.74 -5.76
N PHE A 6 8.81 11.60 -6.33
CA PHE A 6 8.18 10.30 -6.62
C PHE A 6 8.12 10.09 -8.13
N VAL A 7 8.81 9.06 -8.62
CA VAL A 7 8.86 8.75 -10.05
C VAL A 7 8.16 7.42 -10.34
N PHE A 8 7.32 7.39 -11.37
CA PHE A 8 6.49 6.23 -11.67
C PHE A 8 6.12 6.11 -13.15
N GLY A 9 5.57 4.95 -13.51
CA GLY A 9 4.94 4.75 -14.83
C GLY A 9 5.92 4.73 -15.99
N PHE A 10 7.18 4.35 -15.75
CA PHE A 10 8.17 4.27 -16.81
C PHE A 10 7.82 3.22 -17.87
N LYS A 11 7.97 3.60 -19.14
CA LYS A 11 7.91 2.73 -20.31
C LYS A 11 9.10 3.02 -21.20
N THR A 12 9.83 1.97 -21.55
CA THR A 12 10.95 2.03 -22.49
C THR A 12 10.45 1.85 -23.92
N ASN A 13 10.95 2.66 -24.85
CA ASN A 13 10.67 2.46 -26.28
C ASN A 13 11.29 1.14 -26.76
N PHE A 14 10.62 0.49 -27.72
CA PHE A 14 11.18 -0.68 -28.39
C PHE A 14 12.47 -0.29 -29.14
N GLY A 15 13.53 -1.08 -29.00
CA GLY A 15 14.87 -0.72 -29.48
C GLY A 15 15.70 0.12 -28.51
N GLY A 16 15.14 0.56 -27.37
CA GLY A 16 15.88 1.29 -26.33
C GLY A 16 16.13 2.76 -26.67
N GLY A 17 17.11 3.38 -25.99
CA GLY A 17 17.52 4.77 -26.23
C GLY A 17 16.62 5.86 -25.64
N LYS A 18 15.35 5.56 -25.35
CA LYS A 18 14.42 6.48 -24.68
C LYS A 18 13.45 5.74 -23.76
N SER A 19 13.21 6.34 -22.60
CA SER A 19 12.14 5.95 -21.68
C SER A 19 11.29 7.15 -21.34
N THR A 20 9.98 6.96 -21.26
CA THR A 20 9.01 7.97 -20.83
C THR A 20 8.44 7.58 -19.49
N GLY A 21 8.20 8.55 -18.62
CA GLY A 21 7.67 8.33 -17.27
C GLY A 21 7.14 9.63 -16.68
N PHE A 22 6.64 9.56 -15.46
CA PHE A 22 6.05 10.69 -14.74
C PHE A 22 6.78 10.91 -13.41
N ALA A 23 6.85 12.17 -12.98
CA ALA A 23 7.39 12.55 -11.69
C ALA A 23 6.42 13.50 -10.96
N LEU A 24 6.31 13.34 -9.65
CA LEU A 24 5.68 14.30 -8.75
C LEU A 24 6.73 14.81 -7.77
N ILE A 25 6.77 16.12 -7.59
CA ILE A 25 7.68 16.79 -6.67
C ILE A 25 6.82 17.46 -5.61
N TYR A 26 7.05 17.11 -4.35
CA TYR A 26 6.34 17.69 -3.21
C TYR A 26 7.24 18.65 -2.45
N ASP A 27 6.64 19.68 -1.83
CA ASP A 27 7.36 20.63 -0.99
C ASP A 27 7.82 19.97 0.33
N THR A 28 6.98 19.09 0.90
CA THR A 28 7.25 18.40 2.16
C THR A 28 6.88 16.93 2.11
N LEU A 29 7.54 16.14 2.97
CA LEU A 29 7.34 14.70 3.07
C LEU A 29 5.96 14.34 3.64
N ASP A 30 5.38 15.22 4.47
CA ASP A 30 4.05 15.03 5.04
C ASP A 30 2.95 15.13 3.98
N LEU A 31 3.08 16.08 3.06
CA LEU A 31 2.19 16.18 1.90
C LEU A 31 2.32 14.93 1.02
N ALA A 32 3.55 14.48 0.76
CA ALA A 32 3.78 13.26 -0.01
C ALA A 32 3.09 12.04 0.65
N LYS A 33 3.26 11.82 1.96
CA LYS A 33 2.60 10.71 2.69
C LYS A 33 1.07 10.79 2.68
N LYS A 34 0.50 11.98 2.63
CA LYS A 34 -0.95 12.20 2.62
C LYS A 34 -1.57 11.90 1.25
N PHE A 35 -0.91 12.31 0.17
CA PHE A 35 -1.47 12.25 -1.18
C PHE A 35 -1.02 11.04 -1.99
N GLU A 36 0.20 10.52 -1.78
CA GLU A 36 0.69 9.37 -2.55
C GLU A 36 -0.05 8.06 -2.19
N PRO A 37 -0.38 7.23 -3.19
CA PRO A 37 -0.87 5.89 -2.94
C PRO A 37 0.12 5.04 -2.12
N LYS A 38 -0.41 4.29 -1.14
CA LYS A 38 0.37 3.43 -0.21
C LYS A 38 1.36 2.47 -0.89
N HIS A 39 1.09 2.02 -2.11
CA HIS A 39 1.98 1.10 -2.82
C HIS A 39 3.26 1.80 -3.32
N ARG A 40 3.23 3.11 -3.60
CA ARG A 40 4.42 3.90 -3.96
C ARG A 40 5.21 4.28 -2.72
N LEU A 41 4.52 4.65 -1.64
CA LEU A 41 5.15 4.85 -0.32
C LEU A 41 5.93 3.60 0.12
N ALA A 42 5.39 2.41 -0.12
CA ALA A 42 6.09 1.16 0.17
C ALA A 42 7.36 0.94 -0.68
N ARG A 43 7.37 1.39 -1.95
CA ARG A 43 8.55 1.30 -2.82
C ARG A 43 9.66 2.27 -2.40
N HIS A 44 9.31 3.40 -1.81
CA HIS A 44 10.26 4.35 -1.22
C HIS A 44 10.56 4.07 0.26
N GLY A 45 10.13 2.92 0.81
CA GLY A 45 10.44 2.53 2.19
C GLY A 45 9.70 3.32 3.28
N LEU A 46 8.77 4.21 2.90
CA LEU A 46 8.03 5.08 3.83
C LEU A 46 6.78 4.42 4.42
N TYR A 47 6.43 3.21 3.96
CA TYR A 47 5.25 2.47 4.44
C TYR A 47 5.47 0.96 4.40
N GLU A 48 5.28 0.30 5.55
CA GLU A 48 5.28 -1.16 5.62
C GLU A 48 3.84 -1.71 5.55
N LYS A 49 3.56 -2.54 4.55
CA LYS A 49 2.25 -3.19 4.44
C LYS A 49 2.21 -4.41 5.36
N LYS A 50 1.57 -4.30 6.52
CA LYS A 50 1.18 -5.47 7.33
C LYS A 50 0.21 -6.35 6.52
N ARG A 51 0.52 -7.64 6.35
CA ARG A 51 -0.23 -8.56 5.47
C ARG A 51 -0.86 -9.74 6.22
N PRO A 52 -2.08 -9.60 6.77
CA PRO A 52 -3.02 -10.71 6.75
C PRO A 52 -3.55 -10.90 5.33
N THR A 53 -3.50 -12.13 4.81
CA THR A 53 -3.92 -12.41 3.43
C THR A 53 -5.42 -12.19 3.24
N ARG A 54 -5.86 -11.98 1.99
CA ARG A 54 -7.30 -11.82 1.67
C ARG A 54 -8.11 -13.03 2.12
N LYS A 55 -7.54 -14.24 2.01
CA LYS A 55 -8.15 -15.51 2.47
C LYS A 55 -8.38 -15.49 3.98
N GLN A 56 -7.32 -15.25 4.77
CA GLN A 56 -7.42 -15.19 6.23
C GLN A 56 -8.45 -14.15 6.72
N ARG A 57 -8.50 -12.97 6.10
CA ARG A 57 -9.50 -11.93 6.44
C ARG A 57 -10.94 -12.40 6.16
N LYS A 58 -11.16 -13.08 5.04
CA LYS A 58 -12.50 -13.59 4.68
C LYS A 58 -12.92 -14.75 5.59
N GLU A 59 -12.02 -15.67 5.90
CA GLU A 59 -12.28 -16.79 6.79
C GLU A 59 -12.54 -16.31 8.22
N ARG A 60 -11.75 -15.36 8.74
CA ARG A 60 -12.01 -14.72 10.04
C ARG A 60 -13.38 -14.04 10.06
N LYS A 61 -13.75 -13.30 9.00
CA LYS A 61 -15.08 -12.69 8.87
C LYS A 61 -16.20 -13.74 8.93
N ASN A 62 -16.06 -14.84 8.22
CA ASN A 62 -17.07 -15.90 8.21
C ASN A 62 -17.18 -16.63 9.55
N ARG A 63 -16.06 -16.88 10.25
CA ARG A 63 -16.07 -17.44 11.62
C ARG A 63 -16.73 -16.48 12.61
N MET A 64 -16.42 -15.18 12.57
CA MET A 64 -17.05 -14.17 13.44
C MET A 64 -18.56 -14.03 13.21
N LYS A 65 -19.06 -14.31 11.99
CA LYS A 65 -20.51 -14.29 11.71
C LYS A 65 -21.27 -15.42 12.39
N LYS A 66 -20.61 -16.56 12.71
CA LYS A 66 -21.24 -17.75 13.32
C LYS A 66 -21.47 -17.61 14.84
N VAL A 67 -20.79 -16.67 15.50
CA VAL A 67 -20.84 -16.49 16.96
C VAL A 67 -21.43 -15.12 17.35
N ARG A 68 -21.87 -14.99 18.60
CA ARG A 68 -22.50 -13.79 19.17
C ARG A 68 -21.91 -13.46 20.54
N GLY A 69 -22.15 -12.24 21.03
CA GLY A 69 -21.67 -11.77 22.33
C GLY A 69 -20.14 -11.89 22.48
N THR A 70 -19.70 -12.19 23.71
CA THR A 70 -18.29 -12.34 24.08
C THR A 70 -17.55 -13.46 23.33
N LYS A 71 -18.25 -14.42 22.74
CA LYS A 71 -17.63 -15.45 21.89
C LYS A 71 -17.07 -14.85 20.58
N LYS A 72 -17.62 -13.73 20.10
CA LYS A 72 -17.18 -13.06 18.87
C LYS A 72 -15.87 -12.30 19.04
N SER A 73 -15.64 -11.68 20.19
CA SER A 73 -14.37 -10.99 20.49
C SER A 73 -13.20 -11.98 20.55
N LYS A 74 -13.40 -13.18 21.13
CA LYS A 74 -12.40 -14.26 21.14
C LYS A 74 -11.96 -14.69 19.73
N VAL A 75 -12.91 -14.82 18.79
CA VAL A 75 -12.61 -15.19 17.38
C VAL A 75 -11.97 -14.05 16.59
N GLY A 76 -12.22 -12.79 16.96
CA GLY A 76 -11.65 -11.62 16.29
C GLY A 76 -10.20 -11.32 16.66
N ALA A 77 -9.79 -11.72 17.87
CA ALA A 77 -8.42 -11.55 18.38
C ALA A 77 -7.41 -12.52 17.73
N ALA A 78 -7.88 -13.67 17.24
CA ALA A 78 -7.09 -14.67 16.50
C ALA A 78 -7.04 -14.37 14.99
#